data_AF-A0A175S0G2-F1
#
_entry.id   AF-A0A175S0G2-F1
#
_cell.length_a   1.000
_cell.length_b   1.000
_cell.length_c   1.000
_cell.angle_alpha   90.00
_cell.angle_beta   90.00
_cell.angle_gamma   90.00
#
_symmetry.space_group_name_H-M   'P 1'
#
loop_
_entity.id
_entity.type
_entity.pdbx_description
1 polymer ?
#
loop_
_entity_poly.entity_id
_entity_poly.type
_entity_poly.pdbx_seq_one_letter_code
_entity_poly.pdbx_strand_id
1 'polypeptide(L)'
;MRSIRPVLTLALAVAASVLLSACTSAEADPEEPSNTRAAGAAVTGTAPVMFAFTCRTGKGDATETYTTYSAVWEDRRASCTATRTTGSAMSDQQADAVRAADGTATLDELAAWCAVRGAGPWAEPVRTAHAAQRAAGLLAYCPGHPEHDRLREALATYRG
;
A
#
# COMPACT_ATOMS: atom_id res chain seq x y z
N MET A 1 26.13 15.72 41.90
CA MET A 1 27.45 15.24 41.45
C MET A 1 27.44 15.19 39.93
N ARG A 2 28.32 15.97 39.28
CA ARG A 2 28.54 15.96 37.83
C ARG A 2 29.28 14.70 37.43
N SER A 3 28.91 14.09 36.31
CA SER A 3 29.87 13.38 35.46
C SER A 3 29.56 13.72 34.01
N ILE A 4 30.39 14.62 33.47
CA ILE A 4 30.55 14.93 32.05
C ILE A 4 31.81 14.18 31.62
N ARG A 5 31.80 13.48 30.48
CA ARG A 5 32.96 13.27 29.59
C ARG A 5 32.59 12.47 28.32
N PRO A 6 33.38 12.57 27.23
CA PRO A 6 32.91 13.09 25.95
C PRO A 6 33.13 12.14 24.75
N VAL A 7 32.54 12.52 23.61
CA VAL A 7 33.03 12.45 22.21
C VAL A 7 33.83 11.21 21.78
N LEU A 8 33.34 10.50 20.76
CA LEU A 8 34.17 10.19 19.59
C LEU A 8 33.31 10.08 18.32
N THR A 9 33.41 11.12 17.50
CA THR A 9 32.91 11.22 16.14
C THR A 9 33.76 10.35 15.22
N LEU A 10 33.18 9.36 14.55
CA LEU A 10 33.79 8.72 13.38
C LEU A 10 32.95 9.07 12.15
N ALA A 11 33.41 10.06 11.41
CA ALA A 11 32.94 10.35 10.07
C ALA A 11 33.57 9.32 9.12
N LEU A 12 32.75 8.45 8.52
CA LEU A 12 33.16 7.62 7.39
C LEU A 12 32.51 8.19 6.14
N ALA A 13 33.30 8.91 5.34
CA ALA A 13 32.92 9.36 4.01
C ALA A 13 33.13 8.20 3.03
N VAL A 14 32.06 7.64 2.48
CA VAL A 14 32.12 6.72 1.34
C VAL A 14 31.67 7.51 0.10
N ALA A 15 32.65 7.99 -0.65
CA ALA A 15 32.45 8.53 -1.99
C ALA A 15 32.24 7.34 -2.95
N ALA A 16 31.00 7.11 -3.37
CA ALA A 16 30.66 6.19 -4.44
C ALA A 16 30.21 7.00 -5.66
N SER A 17 31.17 7.34 -6.51
CA SER A 17 30.95 7.89 -7.85
C SER A 17 30.50 6.77 -8.78
N VAL A 18 29.18 6.65 -8.97
CA VAL A 18 28.61 5.78 -10.02
C VAL A 18 28.34 6.63 -11.26
N LEU A 19 28.92 6.16 -12.35
CA LEU A 19 28.95 6.72 -13.70
C LEU A 19 27.53 7.01 -14.22
N LEU A 20 27.23 8.27 -14.49
CA LEU A 20 26.09 8.67 -15.30
C LEU A 20 26.37 8.30 -16.76
N SER A 21 25.81 7.16 -17.18
CA SER A 21 25.60 6.85 -18.59
C SER A 21 24.63 7.87 -19.17
N ALA A 22 25.17 8.96 -19.73
CA ALA A 22 24.40 9.90 -20.52
C ALA A 22 23.97 9.21 -21.82
N CYS A 23 22.74 8.70 -21.83
CA CYS A 23 22.02 8.38 -23.04
C CYS A 23 21.92 9.65 -23.88
N THR A 24 22.64 9.68 -25.00
CA THR A 24 22.36 10.62 -26.08
C THR A 24 20.93 10.38 -26.57
N SER A 25 20.09 11.39 -26.50
CA SER A 25 18.78 11.39 -27.14
C SER A 25 18.61 12.75 -27.78
N ALA A 26 18.48 12.69 -29.10
CA ALA A 26 18.44 13.77 -30.06
C ALA A 26 17.50 14.92 -29.68
N GLU A 27 18.05 16.13 -29.76
CA GLU A 27 17.50 17.26 -30.52
C GLU A 27 16.01 17.58 -30.28
N ALA A 28 15.78 18.56 -29.39
CA ALA A 28 14.51 19.24 -29.25
C ALA A 28 14.33 20.25 -30.40
N ASP A 29 13.29 20.04 -31.21
CA ASP A 29 12.74 21.05 -32.11
C ASP A 29 11.49 21.66 -31.44
N PRO A 30 11.41 22.98 -31.18
CA PRO A 30 10.23 23.59 -30.58
C PRO A 30 9.20 23.93 -31.65
N GLU A 31 8.23 23.04 -31.88
CA GLU A 31 6.99 23.39 -32.60
C GLU A 31 5.89 23.91 -31.65
N GLU A 32 5.23 24.95 -32.15
CA GLU A 32 4.21 25.83 -31.58
C GLU A 32 3.00 25.15 -30.89
N PRO A 33 2.27 25.86 -29.99
CA PRO A 33 1.21 25.30 -29.17
C PRO A 33 -0.05 24.97 -29.99
N SER A 34 -0.16 23.70 -30.41
CA SER A 34 -1.39 23.15 -30.97
C SER A 34 -2.36 22.76 -29.85
N ASN A 35 -3.49 23.47 -29.77
CA ASN A 35 -4.63 23.18 -28.90
C ASN A 35 -5.24 21.80 -29.23
N THR A 36 -4.64 20.74 -28.70
CA THR A 36 -5.16 19.38 -28.82
C THR A 36 -5.58 18.90 -27.44
N ARG A 37 -6.90 18.76 -27.25
CA ARG A 37 -7.51 17.98 -26.16
C ARG A 37 -6.73 16.68 -26.06
N ALA A 38 -6.10 16.41 -24.91
CA ALA A 38 -5.44 15.14 -24.66
C ALA A 38 -6.48 14.03 -24.76
N ALA A 39 -6.60 13.45 -25.96
CA ALA A 39 -7.26 12.19 -26.16
C ALA A 39 -6.42 11.18 -25.38
N GLY A 40 -6.98 10.70 -24.26
CA GLY A 40 -6.31 9.72 -23.42
C GLY A 40 -5.82 8.57 -24.30
N ALA A 41 -4.52 8.34 -24.30
CA ALA A 41 -3.96 7.16 -24.91
C ALA A 41 -4.70 5.96 -24.31
N ALA A 42 -5.41 5.22 -25.15
CA ALA A 42 -5.99 3.95 -24.75
C ALA A 42 -4.82 3.03 -24.39
N VAL A 43 -4.52 2.93 -23.09
CA VAL A 43 -3.53 2.01 -22.56
C VAL A 43 -4.04 0.61 -22.88
N THR A 44 -3.43 -0.03 -23.88
CA THR A 44 -3.74 -1.39 -24.34
C THR A 44 -3.13 -2.48 -23.43
N GLY A 45 -2.65 -2.10 -22.24
CA GLY A 45 -2.15 -3.02 -21.23
C GLY A 45 -3.20 -3.32 -20.15
N THR A 46 -3.41 -4.59 -19.83
CA THR A 46 -4.06 -5.03 -18.59
C THR A 46 -3.12 -4.80 -17.42
N ALA A 47 -2.91 -3.54 -17.03
CA ALA A 47 -2.20 -3.23 -15.80
C ALA A 47 -3.01 -3.76 -14.60
N PRO A 48 -2.35 -4.25 -13.54
CA PRO A 48 -3.02 -4.62 -12.30
C PRO A 48 -3.85 -3.48 -11.74
N VAL A 49 -4.96 -3.79 -11.06
CA VAL A 49 -5.75 -2.78 -10.35
C VAL A 49 -4.90 -2.13 -9.26
N MET A 50 -4.79 -0.80 -9.32
CA MET A 50 -4.15 0.03 -8.30
C MET A 50 -5.18 0.85 -7.55
N PHE A 51 -4.86 1.25 -6.31
CA PHE A 51 -5.76 1.96 -5.41
C PHE A 51 -5.16 3.26 -4.88
N ALA A 52 -6.03 4.24 -4.63
CA ALA A 52 -5.80 5.34 -3.70
C ALA A 52 -6.69 5.16 -2.48
N PHE A 53 -6.26 5.70 -1.34
CA PHE A 53 -6.92 5.53 -0.05
C PHE A 53 -7.38 6.87 0.48
N THR A 54 -8.66 7.02 0.76
CA THR A 54 -9.19 8.18 1.48
C THR A 54 -9.45 7.75 2.92
N CYS A 55 -8.72 8.34 3.85
CA CYS A 55 -8.72 7.95 5.24
C CYS A 55 -9.27 9.07 6.13
N ARG A 56 -10.04 8.71 7.15
CA ARG A 56 -10.44 9.65 8.20
C ARG A 56 -9.24 10.00 9.06
N THR A 57 -9.09 11.28 9.35
CA THR A 57 -7.98 11.79 10.17
C THR A 57 -8.23 11.67 11.68
N GLY A 58 -9.48 11.40 12.09
CA GLY A 58 -9.92 11.42 13.48
C GLY A 58 -10.27 12.81 14.00
N LYS A 59 -10.16 13.86 13.19
CA LYS A 59 -10.55 15.24 13.52
C LYS A 59 -11.86 15.61 12.82
N GLY A 60 -12.98 15.32 13.48
CA GLY A 60 -14.31 15.49 12.88
C GLY A 60 -14.43 14.67 11.58
N ASP A 61 -15.03 15.27 10.55
CA ASP A 61 -15.22 14.64 9.24
C ASP A 61 -14.02 14.80 8.28
N ALA A 62 -12.89 15.34 8.75
CA ALA A 62 -11.74 15.59 7.90
C ALA A 62 -11.11 14.29 7.39
N THR A 63 -10.88 14.23 6.08
CA THR A 63 -10.24 13.12 5.38
C THR A 63 -8.95 13.53 4.68
N GLU A 64 -8.07 12.57 4.45
CA GLU A 64 -6.83 12.74 3.71
C GLU A 64 -6.65 11.60 2.70
N THR A 65 -6.03 11.87 1.56
CA THR A 65 -5.87 10.91 0.47
C THR A 65 -4.41 10.50 0.29
N TYR A 66 -4.20 9.20 0.14
CA TYR A 66 -2.90 8.56 -0.02
C TYR A 66 -2.86 7.71 -1.27
N THR A 67 -1.68 7.60 -1.88
CA THR A 67 -1.45 6.74 -3.06
C THR A 67 -0.64 5.49 -2.74
N THR A 68 -0.14 5.36 -1.51
CA THR A 68 0.62 4.20 -1.06
C THR A 68 0.16 3.75 0.33
N TYR A 69 0.20 2.44 0.58
CA TYR A 69 -0.12 1.88 1.89
C TYR A 69 0.85 2.36 2.98
N SER A 70 2.14 2.48 2.67
CA SER A 70 3.17 2.87 3.65
C SER A 70 2.92 4.25 4.25
N ALA A 71 2.48 5.22 3.44
CA ALA A 71 2.15 6.55 3.95
C ALA A 71 0.94 6.52 4.89
N VAL A 72 -0.07 5.68 4.61
CA VAL A 72 -1.21 5.47 5.51
C VAL A 72 -0.75 4.85 6.85
N TRP A 73 0.19 3.91 6.78
CA TRP A 73 0.74 3.21 7.94
C TRP A 73 1.63 4.09 8.82
N GLU A 74 2.40 4.99 8.23
CA GLU A 74 3.21 6.00 8.91
C GLU A 74 2.31 6.96 9.71
N ASP A 75 1.22 7.39 9.08
CA ASP A 75 0.21 8.26 9.69
C ASP A 75 -0.78 7.54 10.63
N ARG A 76 -0.65 6.22 10.79
CA ARG A 76 -1.46 5.37 11.66
C ARG A 76 -2.96 5.56 11.46
N ARG A 77 -3.42 5.64 10.20
CA ARG A 77 -4.86 5.76 9.93
C ARG A 77 -5.57 4.44 10.27
N ALA A 78 -6.75 4.56 10.86
CA ALA A 78 -7.55 3.42 11.35
C ALA A 78 -8.87 3.20 10.58
N SER A 79 -9.19 4.08 9.63
CA SER A 79 -10.43 4.03 8.85
C SER A 79 -10.17 4.62 7.47
N CYS A 80 -10.15 3.76 6.45
CA CYS A 80 -9.91 4.14 5.06
C CYS A 80 -10.93 3.50 4.12
N THR A 81 -11.16 4.15 2.99
CA THR A 81 -11.81 3.57 1.81
C THR A 81 -10.79 3.48 0.68
N ALA A 82 -10.84 2.43 -0.13
CA ALA A 82 -9.99 2.29 -1.30
C ALA A 82 -10.78 2.58 -2.57
N THR A 83 -10.17 3.35 -3.48
CA THR A 83 -10.74 3.70 -4.79
C THR A 83 -9.75 3.28 -5.87
N ARG A 84 -10.24 2.54 -6.88
CA ARG A 84 -9.40 2.13 -8.02
C ARG A 84 -8.93 3.35 -8.80
N THR A 85 -7.63 3.42 -9.09
CA THR A 85 -7.02 4.54 -9.82
C THR A 85 -6.62 4.15 -11.24
N THR A 86 -6.04 2.97 -11.41
CA THR A 86 -5.61 2.43 -12.71
C THR A 86 -5.78 0.92 -12.74
N GLY A 87 -5.67 0.35 -13.95
CA GLY A 87 -5.81 -1.09 -14.18
C GLY A 87 -7.26 -1.56 -14.24
N SER A 88 -7.50 -2.58 -15.06
CA SER A 88 -8.83 -3.18 -15.26
C SER A 88 -8.88 -4.67 -14.92
N ALA A 89 -7.72 -5.30 -14.73
CA ALA A 89 -7.58 -6.72 -14.41
C ALA A 89 -6.89 -6.89 -13.05
N MET A 90 -7.34 -7.88 -12.29
CA MET A 90 -6.63 -8.28 -11.07
C MET A 90 -5.28 -8.89 -11.44
N SER A 91 -4.26 -8.64 -10.63
CA SER A 91 -3.08 -9.52 -10.64
C SER A 91 -3.41 -10.90 -10.09
N ASP A 92 -2.55 -11.89 -10.34
CA ASP A 92 -2.72 -13.24 -9.78
C ASP A 92 -2.84 -13.22 -8.26
N GLN A 93 -2.00 -12.44 -7.58
CA GLN A 93 -2.07 -12.26 -6.12
C GLN A 93 -3.42 -11.68 -5.68
N GLN A 94 -3.93 -10.68 -6.39
CA GLN A 94 -5.23 -10.08 -6.08
C GLN A 94 -6.37 -11.07 -6.28
N ALA A 95 -6.34 -11.85 -7.37
CA ALA A 95 -7.32 -12.89 -7.64
C ALA A 95 -7.28 -14.00 -6.59
N ASP A 96 -6.09 -14.44 -6.18
CA ASP A 96 -5.92 -15.45 -5.15
C ASP A 96 -6.37 -14.97 -3.78
N ALA A 97 -6.12 -13.70 -3.45
CA ALA A 97 -6.60 -13.10 -2.21
C ALA A 97 -8.13 -13.02 -2.16
N VAL A 98 -8.78 -12.59 -3.24
CA VAL A 98 -10.25 -12.57 -3.34
C VAL A 98 -10.82 -13.99 -3.23
N ARG A 99 -10.15 -14.98 -3.85
CA ARG A 99 -10.54 -16.39 -3.76
C ARG A 99 -10.39 -16.93 -2.33
N ALA A 100 -9.30 -16.60 -1.65
CA ALA A 100 -9.05 -16.98 -0.26
C ALA A 100 -10.05 -16.32 0.71
N ALA A 101 -10.56 -15.14 0.36
CA ALA A 101 -11.63 -14.48 1.09
C ALA A 101 -13.00 -15.16 0.91
N ASP A 102 -13.17 -16.06 -0.07
CA ASP A 102 -14.36 -16.89 -0.25
C ASP A 102 -15.68 -16.09 -0.20
N GLY A 103 -15.72 -14.96 -0.91
CA GLY A 103 -16.88 -14.06 -0.96
C GLY A 103 -17.08 -13.15 0.27
N THR A 104 -16.28 -13.28 1.32
CA THR A 104 -16.36 -12.43 2.52
C THR A 104 -15.72 -11.05 2.37
N ALA A 105 -15.00 -10.84 1.27
CA ALA A 105 -14.36 -9.58 0.92
C ALA A 105 -14.19 -9.45 -0.59
N THR A 106 -14.48 -8.26 -1.10
CA THR A 106 -14.11 -7.81 -2.45
C THR A 106 -12.66 -7.31 -2.47
N LEU A 107 -12.11 -7.10 -3.68
CA LEU A 107 -10.76 -6.54 -3.84
C LEU A 107 -10.62 -5.16 -3.18
N ASP A 108 -11.62 -4.30 -3.34
CA ASP A 108 -11.64 -2.94 -2.82
C ASP A 108 -11.70 -2.94 -1.28
N GLU A 109 -12.43 -3.88 -0.68
CA GLU A 109 -12.45 -4.08 0.78
C GLU A 109 -11.11 -4.60 1.32
N LEU A 110 -10.50 -5.58 0.63
CA LEU A 110 -9.16 -6.06 0.96
C LEU A 110 -8.12 -4.93 0.89
N ALA A 111 -8.21 -4.08 -0.14
CA ALA A 111 -7.38 -2.90 -0.29
C ALA A 111 -7.61 -1.89 0.86
N ALA A 112 -8.86 -1.57 1.17
CA ALA A 112 -9.20 -0.64 2.25
C ALA A 112 -8.69 -1.12 3.61
N TRP A 113 -8.83 -2.42 3.91
CA TRP A 113 -8.32 -2.99 5.16
C TRP A 113 -6.79 -3.11 5.18
N CYS A 114 -6.13 -3.40 4.07
CA CYS A 114 -4.65 -3.39 3.99
C CYS A 114 -4.06 -2.00 4.30
N ALA A 115 -4.81 -0.92 4.06
CA ALA A 115 -4.35 0.43 4.36
C ALA A 115 -4.39 0.79 5.85
N VAL A 116 -5.27 0.19 6.66
CA VAL A 116 -5.45 0.60 8.06
C VAL A 116 -4.56 -0.17 9.01
N ARG A 117 -4.12 0.48 10.09
CA ARG A 117 -3.35 -0.17 11.17
C ARG A 117 -4.07 -0.15 12.49
N GLY A 118 -3.82 -1.18 13.30
CA GLY A 118 -4.31 -1.26 14.67
C GLY A 118 -5.84 -1.26 14.80
N ALA A 119 -6.55 -1.59 13.72
CA ALA A 119 -8.02 -1.60 13.68
C ALA A 119 -8.55 -2.76 12.80
N GLY A 120 -9.83 -3.05 12.98
CA GLY A 120 -10.55 -4.05 12.19
C GLY A 120 -9.91 -5.44 12.23
N PRO A 121 -9.86 -6.17 11.11
CA PRO A 121 -9.36 -7.55 11.08
C PRO A 121 -7.92 -7.71 11.60
N TRP A 122 -7.08 -6.67 11.49
CA TRP A 122 -5.71 -6.70 11.98
C TRP A 122 -5.59 -6.63 13.51
N ALA A 123 -6.58 -6.05 14.19
CA ALA A 123 -6.57 -5.84 15.64
C ALA A 123 -7.57 -6.72 16.40
N GLU A 124 -8.49 -7.36 15.70
CA GLU A 124 -9.53 -8.22 16.27
C GLU A 124 -9.07 -9.70 16.32
N PRO A 125 -9.65 -10.52 17.22
CA PRO A 125 -9.45 -11.96 17.19
C PRO A 125 -10.26 -12.63 16.08
N VAL A 126 -9.74 -13.72 15.50
CA VAL A 126 -10.48 -14.57 14.56
C VAL A 126 -11.29 -15.60 15.34
N ARG A 127 -12.62 -15.47 15.34
CA ARG A 127 -13.53 -16.33 16.13
C ARG A 127 -14.62 -17.03 15.31
N THR A 128 -14.73 -16.69 14.03
CA THR A 128 -15.78 -17.18 13.14
C THR A 128 -15.19 -17.59 11.80
N ALA A 129 -15.89 -18.47 11.08
CA ALA A 129 -15.48 -18.87 9.73
C ALA A 129 -15.37 -17.68 8.78
N HIS A 130 -16.34 -16.76 8.87
CA HIS A 130 -16.33 -15.52 8.09
C HIS A 130 -15.09 -14.65 8.39
N ALA A 131 -14.71 -14.51 9.67
CA ALA A 131 -13.50 -13.78 10.04
C ALA A 131 -12.24 -14.51 9.55
N ALA A 132 -12.24 -15.84 9.56
CA ALA A 132 -11.12 -16.66 9.10
C ALA A 132 -10.90 -16.57 7.58
N GLN A 133 -11.98 -16.57 6.79
CA GLN A 133 -11.94 -16.35 5.34
C GLN A 133 -11.40 -14.96 5.02
N ARG A 134 -11.95 -13.91 5.66
CA ARG A 134 -11.44 -12.54 5.51
C ARG A 134 -9.96 -12.42 5.87
N ALA A 135 -9.55 -13.04 6.99
CA ALA A 135 -8.16 -13.06 7.41
C ALA A 135 -7.25 -13.75 6.39
N ALA A 136 -7.68 -14.89 5.83
CA ALA A 136 -6.94 -15.58 4.77
C ALA A 136 -6.77 -14.71 3.52
N GLY A 137 -7.84 -14.01 3.10
CA GLY A 137 -7.77 -13.05 2.01
C GLY A 137 -6.80 -11.90 2.28
N LEU A 138 -6.81 -11.32 3.48
CA LEU A 138 -5.90 -10.22 3.85
C LEU A 138 -4.43 -10.65 3.92
N LEU A 139 -4.13 -11.84 4.44
CA LEU A 139 -2.77 -12.37 4.47
C LEU A 139 -2.23 -12.60 3.06
N ALA A 140 -3.06 -13.04 2.12
CA ALA A 140 -2.69 -13.17 0.72
C ALA A 140 -2.55 -11.81 0.01
N TYR A 141 -3.45 -10.87 0.30
CA TYR A 141 -3.45 -9.54 -0.33
C TYR A 141 -2.29 -8.65 0.14
N CYS A 142 -1.98 -8.66 1.44
CA CYS A 142 -1.16 -7.67 2.11
C CYS A 142 0.02 -8.30 2.89
N PRO A 143 0.95 -9.01 2.23
CA PRO A 143 2.02 -9.73 2.91
C PRO A 143 2.99 -8.81 3.68
N GLY A 144 3.10 -7.54 3.28
CA GLY A 144 3.93 -6.53 3.93
C GLY A 144 3.25 -5.77 5.08
N HIS A 145 2.04 -6.16 5.50
CA HIS A 145 1.32 -5.42 6.52
C HIS A 145 2.05 -5.44 7.88
N PRO A 146 2.14 -4.32 8.62
CA PRO A 146 2.82 -4.30 9.92
C PRO A 146 2.24 -5.25 10.98
N GLU A 147 0.95 -5.58 10.86
CA GLU A 147 0.26 -6.53 11.76
C GLU A 147 0.05 -7.92 11.14
N HIS A 148 0.79 -8.24 10.07
CA HIS A 148 0.67 -9.50 9.33
C HIS A 148 0.85 -10.75 10.21
N ASP A 149 1.93 -10.81 10.99
CA ASP A 149 2.22 -11.98 11.83
C ASP A 149 1.17 -12.23 12.91
N ARG A 150 0.64 -11.15 13.49
CA ARG A 150 -0.42 -11.24 14.49
C ARG A 150 -1.73 -11.78 13.90
N LEU A 151 -2.08 -11.37 12.67
CA LEU A 151 -3.26 -11.94 11.99
C LEU A 151 -3.03 -13.41 11.59
N ARG A 152 -1.83 -13.75 11.13
CA ARG A 152 -1.43 -15.12 10.81
C ARG A 152 -1.56 -16.04 12.02
N GLU A 153 -1.10 -15.60 13.19
CA GLU A 153 -1.22 -16.33 14.45
C GLU A 153 -2.68 -16.46 14.90
N ALA A 154 -3.48 -15.40 14.81
CA ALA A 154 -4.90 -15.44 15.15
C ALA A 154 -5.68 -16.43 14.27
N LEU A 155 -5.37 -16.47 12.96
CA LEU A 155 -5.97 -17.43 12.03
C LEU A 155 -5.53 -18.86 12.32
N ALA A 156 -4.25 -19.08 12.64
CA ALA A 156 -3.76 -20.40 13.02
C ALA A 156 -4.46 -20.90 14.29
N THR A 157 -4.58 -20.05 15.32
CA THR A 157 -5.29 -20.36 16.57
C THR A 157 -6.74 -20.80 16.33
N TYR A 158 -7.44 -20.15 15.39
CA TYR A 158 -8.81 -20.54 15.03
C TYR A 158 -8.89 -21.91 14.36
N ARG A 159 -7.86 -22.32 13.60
CA ARG A 159 -7.83 -23.56 12.83
C ARG A 159 -7.43 -24.80 13.66
N GLY A 160 -6.85 -24.60 14.85
CA GLY A 160 -6.27 -25.67 15.67
C GLY A 160 -4.92 -26.11 15.16
#